data_AF-A0A4Q3FBG1-F1
#
_entry.id   AF-A0A4Q3FBG1-F1
#
_cell.length_a   1.000
_cell.length_b   1.000
_cell.length_c   1.000
_cell.angle_alpha   90.00
_cell.angle_beta   90.00
_cell.angle_gamma   90.00
#
_symmetry.space_group_name_H-M   'P 1'
#
loop_
_entity.id
_entity.type
_entity.pdbx_description
1 polymer ?
#
loop_
_entity_poly.entity_id
_entity_poly.type
_entity_poly.pdbx_seq_one_letter_code
_entity_poly.pdbx_strand_id
1 'polypeptide(L)' 'QGGSKREIGIQIHSGKNRIVRRIFEHLGYEVVKLDRVIYANLTKKDLTRGRWRYLEEKEVIQLKHLMK' A
#
# COMPACT_ATOMS: atom_id res chain seq x y z
N GLN A 1 12.29 18.11 7.53
CA GLN A 1 11.46 17.71 8.69
C GLN A 1 11.36 16.19 8.63
N GLY A 2 12.08 15.48 9.52
CA GLY A 2 12.11 14.03 9.50
C GLY A 2 10.81 13.46 10.07
N GLY A 3 10.16 12.55 9.34
CA GLY A 3 8.97 11.85 9.82
C GLY A 3 9.22 11.12 11.14
N SER A 4 8.14 10.73 11.81
CA SER A 4 8.21 9.96 13.06
C SER A 4 9.08 8.72 12.89
N LYS A 5 10.00 8.46 13.83
CA LYS A 5 10.84 7.23 13.84
C LYS A 5 10.02 5.93 13.98
N ARG A 6 8.70 6.02 14.19
CA ARG A 6 7.75 4.90 14.31
C ARG A 6 6.95 4.63 13.04
N GLU A 7 7.19 5.38 11.96
CA GLU A 7 6.55 5.16 10.67
C GLU A 7 7.55 4.54 9.69
N ILE A 8 7.15 3.43 9.06
CA ILE A 8 8.00 2.68 8.14
C ILE A 8 7.22 2.46 6.84
N GLY A 9 7.83 2.85 5.72
CA GLY A 9 7.37 2.49 4.39
C GLY A 9 7.95 1.13 3.99
N ILE A 10 7.08 0.20 3.55
CA ILE A 10 7.51 -1.08 3.00
C ILE A 10 6.81 -1.34 1.66
N GLN A 11 7.53 -1.96 0.73
CA GLN A 11 6.98 -2.49 -0.51
C GLN A 11 7.19 -4.01 -0.51
N ILE A 12 6.13 -4.75 -0.81
CA ILE A 12 6.17 -6.21 -0.82
C ILE A 12 5.43 -6.75 -2.04
N HIS A 13 5.92 -7.87 -2.56
CA HIS A 13 5.24 -8.67 -3.57
C HIS A 13 4.81 -10.00 -2.91
N SER A 14 3.74 -9.94 -2.11
CA SER A 14 3.23 -11.11 -1.39
C SER A 14 1.71 -11.06 -1.23
N GLY A 15 1.02 -12.13 -1.62
CA GLY A 15 -0.42 -12.31 -1.40
C GLY A 15 -0.77 -12.96 -0.06
N LYS A 16 0.22 -13.25 0.80
CA LYS A 16 -0.02 -13.95 2.07
C LYS A 16 -0.82 -13.06 3.03
N ASN A 17 -1.91 -13.60 3.57
CA ASN A 17 -2.76 -12.90 4.52
C ASN A 17 -1.92 -12.42 5.73
N ARG A 18 -2.12 -11.14 6.13
CA ARG A 18 -1.46 -10.49 7.27
C ARG A 18 0.08 -10.51 7.24
N ILE A 19 0.72 -10.66 6.07
CA ILE A 19 2.18 -10.77 5.97
C ILE A 19 2.94 -9.62 6.64
N VAL A 20 2.48 -8.37 6.46
CA VAL A 20 3.11 -7.20 7.10
C VAL A 20 3.08 -7.32 8.61
N ARG A 21 1.92 -7.67 9.19
CA ARG A 21 1.79 -7.83 10.64
C ARG A 21 2.67 -8.97 11.16
N ARG A 22 2.71 -10.10 10.45
CA ARG A 22 3.55 -11.26 10.82
C ARG A 22 5.04 -10.93 10.84
N ILE A 23 5.53 -10.15 9.86
CA ILE A 23 6.93 -9.72 9.82
C ILE A 23 7.28 -8.91 11.07
N PHE A 24 6.46 -7.91 11.40
CA PHE A 24 6.72 -7.07 12.58
C PHE A 24 6.50 -7.82 13.90
N GLU A 25 5.49 -8.68 13.99
CA GLU A 25 5.27 -9.56 15.16
C GLU A 25 6.50 -10.46 15.42
N HIS A 26 7.09 -11.04 14.37
CA HIS A 26 8.31 -11.85 14.48
C HIS A 26 9.52 -11.07 14.99
N LEU A 27 9.56 -9.76 14.73
CA LEU A 27 10.61 -8.84 15.19
C LEU A 27 10.30 -8.22 16.56
N GLY A 28 9.20 -8.61 17.23
CA GLY A 28 8.81 -8.08 18.53
C GLY A 28 8.13 -6.70 18.46
N TYR A 29 7.61 -6.30 17.30
CA TYR A 29 6.90 -5.03 17.11
C TYR A 29 5.40 -5.24 16.92
N GLU A 30 4.60 -4.34 17.50
CA GLU A 30 3.16 -4.27 17.27
C GLU A 30 2.84 -3.25 16.17
N VAL A 31 2.07 -3.68 15.16
CA VAL A 31 1.57 -2.79 14.10
C VAL A 31 0.25 -2.14 14.54
N VAL A 32 0.33 -0.92 15.09
CA VAL A 32 -0.84 -0.16 15.56
C VAL A 32 -1.72 0.33 14.39
N LYS A 33 -1.11 0.72 13.28
CA LYS A 33 -1.80 1.21 12.08
C LYS A 33 -1.14 0.64 10.83
N LEU A 34 -1.96 0.14 9.91
CA LEU A 34 -1.51 -0.34 8.61
C LEU A 34 -2.33 0.37 7.53
N ASP A 35 -1.65 1.03 6.61
CA ASP A 35 -2.27 1.84 5.56
C ASP A 35 -1.61 1.53 4.23
N ARG A 36 -2.41 1.06 3.26
CA ARG A 36 -1.92 0.79 1.91
C ARG A 36 -2.02 2.08 1.11
N VAL A 37 -0.88 2.71 0.88
CA VAL A 37 -0.80 3.99 0.17
C VAL A 37 -0.68 3.83 -1.35
N ILE A 38 -0.08 2.72 -1.80
CA ILE A 38 0.20 2.41 -3.21
C ILE A 38 -0.18 0.95 -3.49
N TYR A 39 -0.72 0.69 -4.68
CA TYR A 39 -0.90 -0.65 -5.21
C TYR A 39 -0.63 -0.65 -6.71
N ALA A 40 0.30 -1.50 -7.16
CA ALA A 40 0.82 -1.43 -8.52
C ALA A 40 1.36 -0.01 -8.80
N ASN A 41 0.66 0.78 -9.61
CA ASN A 41 0.97 2.19 -9.88
C ASN A 41 -0.15 3.15 -9.44
N LEU A 42 -1.16 2.62 -8.75
CA LEU A 42 -2.27 3.40 -8.21
C LEU A 42 -1.90 3.95 -6.84
N THR A 43 -2.27 5.21 -6.60
CA THR A 43 -2.16 5.85 -5.30
C THR A 43 -3.53 6.29 -4.83
N LYS A 44 -3.72 6.38 -3.51
CA LYS A 44 -4.94 6.97 -2.94
C LYS A 44 -4.94 8.51 -2.90
N LYS A 45 -4.01 9.14 -3.63
CA LYS A 45 -3.94 10.60 -3.69
C LYS A 45 -5.27 11.13 -4.22
N ASP A 46 -5.75 12.21 -3.61
CA ASP A 46 -7.01 12.88 -3.98
C ASP A 46 -8.28 12.01 -3.81
N LEU A 47 -8.19 10.87 -3.10
CA LEU A 47 -9.33 10.03 -2.74
C LEU A 47 -9.55 10.04 -1.23
N THR A 48 -10.67 10.61 -0.79
CA THR A 48 -11.04 10.63 0.62
C THR A 48 -11.49 9.26 1.12
N ARG A 49 -11.38 9.03 2.44
CA ARG A 49 -11.78 7.77 3.06
C ARG A 49 -13.24 7.44 2.74
N GLY A 50 -13.50 6.20 2.34
CA GLY A 50 -14.84 5.71 2.01
C GLY A 50 -15.36 6.11 0.62
N ARG A 51 -14.60 6.89 -0.16
CA ARG A 51 -14.94 7.20 -1.55
C ARG A 51 -14.24 6.27 -2.52
N TRP A 52 -14.78 6.22 -3.74
CA TRP A 52 -14.22 5.54 -4.89
C TRP A 52 -14.36 6.43 -6.12
N ARG A 53 -13.56 6.15 -7.15
CA ARG A 53 -13.67 6.77 -8.48
C ARG A 53 -13.36 5.74 -9.55
N TYR A 54 -13.77 6.02 -10.78
CA TYR A 54 -13.28 5.28 -11.93
C TYR A 54 -11.79 5.58 -12.17
N LEU A 55 -11.10 4.57 -12.71
CA LEU A 55 -9.73 4.73 -13.17
C LEU A 55 -9.72 5.55 -14.46
N GLU A 56 -8.73 6.43 -14.59
CA GLU A 56 -8.46 7.10 -15.85
C GLU A 56 -7.93 6.10 -16.88
N GLU A 57 -8.12 6.39 -18.16
CA GLU A 57 -7.67 5.51 -19.24
C GLU A 57 -6.17 5.19 -19.15
N LYS A 58 -5.35 6.19 -18.79
CA LYS A 58 -3.91 6.03 -18.56
C LYS A 58 -3.60 5.02 -17.45
N GLU A 59 -4.37 5.01 -16.38
CA GLU A 59 -4.19 4.10 -15.24
C GLU A 59 -4.56 2.67 -15.64
N VAL A 60 -5.63 2.51 -16.42
CA VAL A 60 -6.04 1.21 -16.98
C VAL A 60 -4.97 0.63 -17.90
N ILE A 61 -4.39 1.45 -18.78
CA ILE A 61 -3.31 1.04 -19.68
C ILE A 61 -2.09 0.58 -18.87
N GLN A 62 -1.66 1.36 -17.89
CA GLN A 62 -0.53 1.01 -17.03
C GLN A 62 -0.75 -0.31 -16.28
N LEU A 63 -1.96 -0.56 -15.77
CA LEU A 63 -2.28 -1.82 -15.12
C LEU A 63 -2.21 -3.01 -16.09
N LYS A 64 -2.71 -2.86 -17.32
CA LYS A 64 -2.62 -3.90 -18.35
C LYS A 64 -1.18 -4.27 -18.69
N HIS A 65 -0.26 -3.30 -18.65
CA HIS A 65 1.16 -3.55 -18.89
C HIS A 65 1.86 -4.34 -17.78
N LEU A 66 1.35 -4.32 -16.54
CA LEU A 66 1.91 -5.10 -15.42
C LEU A 66 1.55 -6.59 -15.46
N MET A 67 0.55 -6.96 -16.28
CA MET A 67 0.07 -8.33 -16.43
C MET A 67 0.68 -9.06 -17.64
N LYS A 68 1.57 -8.40 -18.39
CA LYS A 68 2.42 -9.02 -19.40
C LYS A 68 3.78 -9.33 -18.80
#